data_AF-N4XD90-F1
#
_entry.id   AF-N4XD90-F1
#
_cell.length_a   1.000
_cell.length_b   1.000
_cell.length_c   1.000
_cell.angle_alpha   90.00
_cell.angle_beta   90.00
_cell.angle_gamma   90.00
#
_symmetry.space_group_name_H-M   'P 1'
#
loop_
_entity.id
_entity.type
_entity.pdbx_description
1 polymer ?
#
loop_
_entity_poly.entity_id
_entity_poly.type
_entity_poly.pdbx_seq_one_letter_code
_entity_poly.pdbx_strand_id
1 'polypeptide(L)'
;MNTSTTTNTHVVAPWGYDLLPSQRDVRAQWKSQIFSSIVVGGYYWDTIISLPRDFQFIFQRKFNYATVLFIVNRVCCITTLTNFWLFAVYTGSQCLPVYKIAGILEPVTIFTSQALLLIRVRVLYQNNWYLLTFMVLFLFVGPLIDLIEAFRTTGFNLPGNVGCMFGPSSPYIYLVFLFQALFDCLCFILCMYKLFRVGQGGGFMRIGKEMVNGGLVYYIPNVVIQIATIILTQQKGIEDQFILPPAADGIASAQALRITRNLWWSGQKQKYRLEDPMSLTAIGSKEGSFPGEDRKVEDYRAFMSGHNNLCRVEIA
;
A
#
# COMPACT_ATOMS: atom_id res chain seq x y z
N MET A 1 2.58 69.28 2.43
CA MET A 1 1.77 68.04 2.55
C MET A 1 2.33 67.28 3.74
N ASN A 2 1.61 67.28 4.87
CA ASN A 2 2.06 66.62 6.10
C ASN A 2 1.51 65.19 6.11
N THR A 3 2.40 64.20 5.98
CA THR A 3 2.09 62.78 6.14
C THR A 3 1.91 62.48 7.63
N SER A 4 0.65 62.33 8.04
CA SER A 4 0.26 61.87 9.37
C SER A 4 0.56 60.37 9.52
N THR A 5 1.63 60.05 10.24
CA THR A 5 2.00 58.69 10.64
C THR A 5 1.07 58.23 11.76
N THR A 6 0.01 57.50 11.43
CA THR A 6 -0.82 56.80 12.41
C THR A 6 -0.06 55.59 12.95
N THR A 7 0.59 55.77 14.11
CA THR A 7 1.11 54.70 14.95
C THR A 7 -0.07 53.95 15.57
N ASN A 8 -0.48 52.84 14.95
CA ASN A 8 -1.39 51.88 15.55
C ASN A 8 -0.67 51.20 16.73
N THR A 9 -0.85 51.72 17.93
CA THR A 9 -0.48 51.04 19.17
C THR A 9 -1.47 49.90 19.39
N HIS A 10 -1.05 48.69 18.99
CA HIS A 10 -1.79 47.47 19.29
C HIS A 10 -1.80 47.29 20.81
N VAL A 11 -2.93 47.56 21.45
CA VAL A 11 -3.13 47.34 22.88
C VAL A 11 -3.21 45.83 23.11
N VAL A 12 -2.08 45.21 23.47
CA VAL A 12 -2.03 43.82 23.92
C VAL A 12 -2.58 43.80 25.34
N ALA A 13 -3.69 43.10 25.55
CA ALA A 13 -4.29 43.00 26.86
C ALA A 13 -3.38 42.18 27.80
N PRO A 14 -3.14 42.61 29.05
CA PRO A 14 -2.10 42.05 29.93
C PRO A 14 -2.40 40.63 30.47
N TRP A 15 -3.61 40.14 30.26
CA TRP A 15 -4.02 38.77 30.55
C TRP A 15 -3.76 37.92 29.31
N GLY A 16 -2.74 37.04 29.39
CA GLY A 16 -2.15 36.28 28.27
C GLY A 16 -3.09 35.32 27.55
N TYR A 17 -4.09 35.84 26.85
CA TYR A 17 -4.93 35.09 25.90
C TYR A 17 -4.10 34.54 24.74
N ASP A 18 -2.93 35.10 24.45
CA ASP A 18 -1.97 34.56 23.47
C ASP A 18 -1.35 33.22 23.90
N LEU A 19 -1.48 32.83 25.18
CA LEU A 19 -1.04 31.53 25.71
C LEU A 19 -2.12 30.46 25.61
N LEU A 20 -3.36 30.81 25.24
CA LEU A 20 -4.45 29.86 25.12
C LEU A 20 -4.52 29.35 23.67
N PRO A 21 -4.62 28.03 23.46
CA PRO A 21 -4.75 27.48 22.12
C PRO A 21 -6.07 27.94 21.49
N SER A 22 -6.04 28.22 20.19
CA SER A 22 -7.26 28.54 19.46
C SER A 22 -8.24 27.37 19.55
N GLN A 23 -9.53 27.68 19.75
CA GLN A 23 -10.61 26.67 19.74
C GLN A 23 -10.61 25.82 18.45
N ARG A 24 -10.13 26.39 17.34
CA ARG A 24 -9.96 25.71 16.06
C ARG A 24 -8.86 24.65 16.11
N ASP A 25 -7.70 25.00 16.63
CA ASP A 25 -6.54 24.09 16.70
C ASP A 25 -6.83 22.91 17.63
N VAL A 26 -7.48 23.18 18.78
CA VAL A 26 -7.92 22.13 19.70
C VAL A 26 -8.90 21.18 18.99
N ARG A 27 -9.89 21.70 18.28
CA ARG A 27 -10.86 20.89 17.54
C ARG A 27 -10.19 20.03 16.46
N ALA A 28 -9.27 20.62 15.70
CA ALA A 28 -8.50 19.93 14.67
C ALA A 28 -7.68 18.77 15.26
N GLN A 29 -6.99 19.02 16.37
CA GLN A 29 -6.21 18.00 17.08
C GLN A 29 -7.11 16.85 17.58
N TRP A 30 -8.26 17.16 18.20
CA TRP A 30 -9.21 16.14 18.66
C TRP A 30 -9.75 15.29 17.52
N LYS A 31 -10.12 15.89 16.39
CA LYS A 31 -10.56 15.16 15.19
C LYS A 31 -9.46 14.22 14.69
N SER A 32 -8.24 14.74 14.54
CA SER A 32 -7.08 13.96 14.12
C SER A 32 -6.81 12.79 15.07
N GLN A 33 -6.92 13.00 16.38
CA GLN A 33 -6.70 11.98 17.39
C GLN A 33 -7.75 10.86 17.36
N ILE A 34 -9.03 11.22 17.25
CA ILE A 34 -10.12 10.24 17.14
C ILE A 34 -9.93 9.40 15.88
N PHE A 35 -9.66 10.04 14.75
CA PHE A 35 -9.48 9.33 13.49
C PHE A 35 -8.23 8.43 13.51
N SER A 36 -7.10 8.95 14.00
CA SER A 36 -5.87 8.17 14.17
C SER A 36 -6.08 6.98 15.09
N SER A 37 -6.90 7.11 16.15
CA SER A 37 -7.26 6.00 17.05
C SER A 37 -8.04 4.89 16.33
N ILE A 38 -8.96 5.25 15.44
CA ILE A 38 -9.73 4.29 14.63
C ILE A 38 -8.79 3.56 13.65
N VAL A 39 -7.93 4.32 12.96
CA VAL A 39 -6.99 3.77 11.98
C VAL A 39 -5.98 2.84 12.62
N VAL A 40 -5.30 3.29 13.69
CA VAL A 40 -4.31 2.49 14.40
C VAL A 40 -4.97 1.26 15.02
N GLY A 41 -6.13 1.40 15.68
CA GLY A 41 -6.88 0.28 16.23
C GLY A 41 -7.27 -0.76 15.18
N GLY A 42 -7.75 -0.31 14.02
CA GLY A 42 -8.09 -1.18 12.89
C GLY A 42 -6.87 -1.90 12.30
N TYR A 43 -5.74 -1.20 12.18
CA TYR A 43 -4.50 -1.80 11.67
C TYR A 43 -3.88 -2.81 12.66
N TYR A 44 -3.90 -2.50 13.96
CA TYR A 44 -3.48 -3.43 15.01
C TYR A 44 -4.38 -4.67 15.04
N TRP A 45 -5.69 -4.50 14.92
CA TRP A 45 -6.64 -5.60 14.80
C TRP A 45 -6.34 -6.50 13.59
N ASP A 46 -6.12 -5.91 12.41
CA ASP A 46 -5.69 -6.67 11.22
C ASP A 46 -4.39 -7.44 11.49
N THR A 47 -3.42 -6.78 12.12
CA THR A 47 -2.11 -7.36 12.43
C THR A 47 -2.26 -8.56 13.36
N ILE A 48 -3.01 -8.43 14.45
CA ILE A 48 -3.23 -9.50 15.43
C ILE A 48 -3.92 -10.71 14.78
N ILE A 49 -4.99 -10.50 14.01
CA ILE A 49 -5.70 -11.58 13.30
C ILE A 49 -4.84 -12.23 12.21
N SER A 50 -3.90 -11.46 11.64
CA SER A 50 -2.99 -11.93 10.60
C SER A 50 -1.76 -12.63 11.16
N LEU A 51 -1.40 -12.37 12.42
CA LEU A 51 -0.11 -12.74 13.01
C LEU A 51 0.22 -14.24 12.90
N PRO A 52 -0.68 -15.20 13.16
CA PRO A 52 -0.36 -16.62 13.00
C PRO A 52 0.00 -17.00 11.56
N ARG A 53 -0.69 -16.40 10.58
CA ARG A 53 -0.44 -16.64 9.15
C ARG A 53 0.83 -15.95 8.68
N ASP A 54 1.10 -14.76 9.22
CA ASP A 54 2.32 -14.01 8.90
C ASP A 54 3.55 -14.71 9.48
N PHE A 55 3.43 -15.30 10.68
CA PHE A 55 4.47 -16.12 11.27
C PHE A 55 4.76 -17.35 10.40
N GLN A 56 3.73 -18.09 9.96
CA GLN A 56 3.93 -19.20 9.02
C GLN A 56 4.62 -18.74 7.73
N PHE A 57 4.20 -17.61 7.17
CA PHE A 57 4.81 -17.03 5.98
C PHE A 57 6.29 -16.69 6.18
N ILE A 58 6.66 -16.08 7.31
CA ILE A 58 8.04 -15.68 7.59
C ILE A 58 8.94 -16.90 7.84
N PHE A 59 8.47 -17.89 8.61
CA PHE A 59 9.30 -19.03 9.01
C PHE A 59 9.37 -20.15 7.97
N GLN A 60 8.31 -20.37 7.18
CA GLN A 60 8.30 -21.43 6.17
C GLN A 60 8.92 -20.99 4.83
N ARG A 61 9.01 -19.68 4.58
CA ARG A 61 9.57 -19.14 3.35
C ARG A 61 11.07 -18.93 3.50
N LYS A 62 11.87 -19.36 2.51
CA LYS A 62 13.28 -18.98 2.43
C LYS A 62 13.42 -17.45 2.45
N PHE A 63 14.39 -16.95 3.19
CA PHE A 63 14.67 -15.52 3.31
C PHE A 63 14.96 -14.94 1.92
N ASN A 64 14.07 -14.07 1.44
CA ASN A 64 14.07 -13.50 0.10
C ASN A 64 13.68 -12.01 0.23
N TYR A 65 14.04 -11.17 -0.75
CA TYR A 65 13.71 -9.73 -0.77
C TYR A 65 12.24 -9.45 -0.48
N ALA A 66 11.30 -10.28 -0.96
CA ALA A 66 9.88 -10.08 -0.71
C ALA A 66 9.50 -10.25 0.77
N THR A 67 10.18 -11.15 1.49
CA THR A 67 9.99 -11.35 2.94
C THR A 67 10.55 -10.17 3.73
N VAL A 68 11.71 -9.62 3.30
CA VAL A 68 12.29 -8.42 3.91
C VAL A 68 11.36 -7.23 3.73
N LEU A 69 10.89 -6.97 2.51
CA LEU A 69 9.93 -5.89 2.22
C LEU A 69 8.64 -6.04 3.02
N PHE A 70 8.15 -7.27 3.20
CA PHE A 70 6.97 -7.56 4.02
C PHE A 70 7.18 -7.16 5.49
N ILE A 71 8.30 -7.57 6.10
CA ILE A 71 8.60 -7.25 7.50
C ILE A 71 8.82 -5.76 7.68
N VAL A 72 9.64 -5.14 6.82
CA VAL A 72 9.93 -3.71 6.87
C VAL A 72 8.63 -2.90 6.73
N ASN A 73 7.79 -3.23 5.75
CA ASN A 73 6.50 -2.55 5.56
C ASN A 73 5.63 -2.60 6.83
N ARG A 74 5.48 -3.79 7.42
CA ARG A 74 4.66 -3.98 8.62
C ARG A 74 5.21 -3.18 9.80
N VAL A 75 6.51 -3.26 10.06
CA VAL A 75 7.15 -2.56 11.20
C VAL A 75 7.11 -1.05 11.02
N CYS A 76 7.44 -0.54 9.83
CA CYS A 76 7.39 0.88 9.52
C CYS A 76 5.96 1.41 9.64
N CYS A 77 4.95 0.73 9.07
CA CYS A 77 3.56 1.17 9.15
C CYS A 77 3.04 1.23 10.58
N ILE A 78 3.28 0.18 11.39
CA ILE A 78 2.89 0.17 12.82
C ILE A 78 3.55 1.34 13.55
N THR A 79 4.84 1.56 13.32
CA THR A 79 5.59 2.61 14.00
C THR A 79 5.08 3.99 13.58
N THR A 80 4.83 4.22 12.29
CA THR A 80 4.29 5.48 11.76
C THR A 80 2.90 5.77 12.32
N LEU A 81 1.95 4.82 12.24
CA LEU A 81 0.59 5.00 12.74
C LEU A 81 0.54 5.25 14.24
N THR A 82 1.38 4.53 15.01
CA THR A 82 1.48 4.73 16.45
C THR A 82 2.08 6.08 16.80
N ASN A 83 3.10 6.55 16.07
CA ASN A 83 3.65 7.90 16.29
C ASN A 83 2.64 8.99 15.93
N PHE A 84 1.84 8.83 14.86
CA PHE A 84 0.77 9.78 14.54
C PHE A 84 -0.31 9.82 15.63
N TRP A 85 -0.68 8.66 16.18
CA TRP A 85 -1.62 8.59 17.30
C TRP A 85 -1.05 9.18 18.60
N LEU A 86 0.25 8.97 18.88
CA LEU A 86 0.90 9.54 20.05
C LEU A 86 1.20 11.05 19.90
N PHE A 87 1.16 11.58 18.68
CA PHE A 87 1.50 12.97 18.39
C PHE A 87 0.62 13.97 19.18
N ALA A 88 -0.65 13.64 19.42
CA ALA A 88 -1.53 14.46 20.24
C ALA A 88 -1.23 14.39 21.75
N VAL A 89 -0.46 13.38 22.19
CA VAL A 89 -0.12 13.15 23.61
C VAL A 89 1.23 13.79 23.96
N TYR A 90 2.16 13.83 23.01
CA TYR A 90 3.47 14.43 23.22
C TYR A 90 3.41 15.95 23.34
N THR A 91 4.34 16.53 24.10
CA THR A 91 4.43 17.98 24.33
C THR A 91 5.89 18.44 24.36
N GLY A 92 6.09 19.76 24.22
CA GLY A 92 7.41 20.37 24.36
C GLY A 92 8.42 19.91 23.32
N SER A 93 9.62 19.53 23.77
CA SER A 93 10.74 19.13 22.91
C SER A 93 10.54 17.77 22.21
N GLN A 94 9.52 17.00 22.60
CA GLN A 94 9.25 15.67 22.04
C GLN A 94 8.49 15.71 20.71
N CYS A 95 7.86 16.84 20.37
CA CYS A 95 7.09 16.97 19.13
C CYS A 95 7.94 16.80 17.88
N LEU A 96 9.09 17.48 17.82
CA LEU A 96 9.97 17.43 16.67
C LEU A 96 10.56 16.04 16.39
N PRO A 97 11.14 15.30 17.36
CA PRO A 97 11.68 13.98 17.10
C PRO A 97 10.60 12.98 16.71
N VAL A 98 9.44 12.97 17.37
CA VAL A 98 8.33 12.08 17.04
C VAL A 98 7.83 12.34 15.61
N TYR A 99 7.67 13.61 15.25
CA TYR A 99 7.30 14.01 13.90
C TYR A 99 8.32 13.53 12.86
N LYS A 100 9.62 13.75 13.12
CA LYS A 100 10.68 13.35 12.19
C LYS A 100 10.79 11.84 12.03
N ILE A 101 10.59 11.07 13.11
CA ILE A 101 10.55 9.61 13.03
C ILE A 101 9.38 9.14 12.17
N ALA A 102 8.17 9.66 12.41
CA ALA A 102 6.99 9.30 11.63
C ALA A 102 7.16 9.68 10.14
N GLY A 103 7.59 10.92 9.87
CA GLY A 103 7.79 11.42 8.51
C GLY A 103 8.92 10.74 7.73
N ILE A 104 9.91 10.13 8.40
CA ILE A 104 10.94 9.32 7.71
C ILE A 104 10.45 7.89 7.46
N LEU A 105 9.62 7.33 8.34
CA LEU A 105 9.10 5.96 8.20
C LEU A 105 7.90 5.84 7.25
N GLU A 106 7.14 6.92 7.07
CA GLU A 106 6.06 7.05 6.09
C GLU A 106 6.53 6.76 4.65
N PRO A 107 7.56 7.42 4.08
CA PRO A 107 8.01 7.15 2.71
C PRO A 107 8.57 5.73 2.56
N VAL A 108 9.16 5.17 3.62
CA VAL A 108 9.60 3.77 3.64
C VAL A 108 8.40 2.81 3.57
N THR A 109 7.30 3.14 4.26
CA THR A 109 6.06 2.38 4.21
C THR A 109 5.42 2.45 2.82
N ILE A 110 5.37 3.63 2.21
CA ILE A 110 4.86 3.82 0.84
C ILE A 110 5.71 3.03 -0.15
N PHE A 111 7.04 3.21 -0.11
CA PHE A 111 7.97 2.51 -0.99
C PHE A 111 7.84 0.98 -0.89
N THR A 112 7.84 0.45 0.32
CA THR A 112 7.73 -1.01 0.52
C THR A 112 6.38 -1.56 0.10
N SER A 113 5.27 -0.82 0.31
CA SER A 113 3.94 -1.21 -0.18
C SER A 113 3.90 -1.28 -1.71
N GLN A 114 4.40 -0.24 -2.37
CA GLN A 114 4.46 -0.16 -3.83
C GLN A 114 5.41 -1.20 -4.43
N ALA A 115 6.55 -1.46 -3.79
CA ALA A 115 7.48 -2.51 -4.21
C ALA A 115 6.83 -3.90 -4.14
N LEU A 116 6.05 -4.20 -3.10
CA LEU A 116 5.29 -5.45 -2.99
C LEU A 116 4.26 -5.62 -4.12
N LEU A 117 3.62 -4.53 -4.55
CA LEU A 117 2.72 -4.54 -5.72
C LEU A 117 3.51 -4.74 -7.02
N LEU A 118 4.65 -4.06 -7.18
CA LEU A 118 5.51 -4.16 -8.35
C LEU A 118 6.04 -5.59 -8.57
N ILE A 119 6.38 -6.29 -7.50
CA ILE A 119 6.84 -7.70 -7.58
C ILE A 119 5.81 -8.57 -8.29
N ARG A 120 4.52 -8.30 -8.11
CA ARG A 120 3.46 -9.04 -8.82
C ARG A 120 3.39 -8.68 -10.28
N VAL A 121 3.47 -7.40 -10.59
CA VAL A 121 3.49 -6.94 -11.98
C VAL A 121 4.70 -7.57 -12.70
N ARG A 122 5.86 -7.64 -12.05
CA ARG A 122 7.05 -8.33 -12.56
C ARG A 122 6.79 -9.80 -12.85
N VAL A 123 6.10 -10.53 -11.97
CA VAL A 123 5.74 -11.94 -12.22
C VAL A 123 4.78 -12.08 -13.41
N LEU A 124 3.85 -11.15 -13.59
CA LEU A 124 2.88 -11.19 -14.71
C LEU A 124 3.47 -10.76 -16.06
N TYR A 125 4.50 -9.91 -16.04
CA TYR A 125 5.09 -9.26 -17.20
C TYR A 125 6.61 -9.54 -17.35
N GLN A 126 7.05 -10.75 -17.02
CA GLN A 126 8.48 -11.13 -17.05
C GLN A 126 9.20 -10.80 -18.37
N ASN A 127 8.48 -10.76 -19.50
CA ASN A 127 9.08 -10.55 -20.83
C ASN A 127 9.08 -9.07 -21.28
N ASN A 128 8.45 -8.14 -20.55
CA ASN A 128 8.38 -6.74 -20.97
C ASN A 128 9.25 -5.83 -20.08
N TRP A 129 10.54 -5.79 -20.40
CA TRP A 129 11.54 -5.00 -19.67
C TRP A 129 11.25 -3.49 -19.71
N TYR A 130 10.76 -2.95 -20.82
CA TYR A 130 10.45 -1.52 -20.93
C TYR A 130 9.38 -1.09 -19.92
N LEU A 131 8.30 -1.86 -19.82
CA LEU A 131 7.23 -1.62 -18.85
C LEU A 131 7.76 -1.72 -17.41
N LEU A 132 8.58 -2.74 -17.13
CA LEU A 132 9.12 -2.94 -15.79
C LEU A 132 10.05 -1.80 -15.39
N THR A 133 10.95 -1.36 -16.27
CA THR A 133 11.84 -0.22 -16.03
C THR A 133 11.04 1.05 -15.77
N PHE A 134 9.99 1.31 -16.56
CA PHE A 134 9.09 2.45 -16.32
C PHE A 134 8.45 2.39 -14.92
N MET A 135 7.93 1.23 -14.52
CA MET A 135 7.31 1.05 -13.21
C MET A 135 8.33 1.17 -12.07
N VAL A 136 9.57 0.71 -12.26
CA VAL A 136 10.66 0.88 -11.28
C VAL A 136 11.03 2.34 -11.12
N LEU A 137 11.13 3.12 -12.20
CA LEU A 137 11.38 4.56 -12.09
C LEU A 137 10.22 5.25 -11.36
N PHE A 138 8.98 4.87 -11.68
CA PHE A 138 7.79 5.45 -11.06
C PHE A 138 7.65 5.12 -9.58
N LEU A 139 8.12 3.94 -9.15
CA LEU A 139 8.17 3.50 -7.75
C LEU A 139 8.91 4.48 -6.83
N PHE A 140 9.95 5.16 -7.32
CA PHE A 140 10.75 6.07 -6.49
C PHE A 140 10.15 7.48 -6.39
N VAL A 141 9.33 7.91 -7.35
CA VAL A 141 8.87 9.31 -7.45
C VAL A 141 8.07 9.73 -6.21
N GLY A 142 7.05 8.95 -5.83
CA GLY A 142 6.20 9.26 -4.67
C GLY A 142 6.99 9.32 -3.34
N PRO A 143 7.66 8.22 -2.94
CA PRO A 143 8.45 8.18 -1.71
C PRO A 143 9.56 9.24 -1.62
N LEU A 144 10.19 9.60 -2.73
CA LEU A 144 11.22 10.66 -2.72
C LEU A 144 10.62 12.04 -2.47
N ILE A 145 9.48 12.36 -3.09
CA ILE A 145 8.78 13.63 -2.84
C ILE A 145 8.33 13.69 -1.38
N ASP A 146 7.78 12.58 -0.87
CA ASP A 146 7.34 12.49 0.52
C ASP A 146 8.49 12.68 1.51
N LEU A 147 9.63 12.04 1.25
CA LEU A 147 10.84 12.22 2.05
C LEU A 147 11.33 13.68 2.05
N ILE A 148 11.32 14.35 0.89
CA ILE A 148 11.69 15.77 0.78
C ILE A 148 10.74 16.63 1.60
N GLU A 149 9.43 16.36 1.52
CA GLU A 149 8.42 17.08 2.28
C GLU A 149 8.58 16.85 3.79
N ALA A 150 8.83 15.62 4.23
CA ALA A 150 9.09 15.28 5.64
C ALA A 150 10.31 16.01 6.23
N PHE A 151 11.34 16.28 5.41
CA PHE A 151 12.49 17.10 5.84
C PHE A 151 12.13 18.58 5.95
N ARG A 152 11.29 19.09 5.06
CA ARG A 152 10.89 20.50 5.00
C ARG A 152 9.89 20.89 6.08
N THR A 153 8.97 20.00 6.42
CA THR A 153 7.95 20.23 7.44
C THR A 153 8.51 20.08 8.85
N THR A 154 7.89 20.73 9.81
CA THR A 154 8.24 20.67 11.23
C THR A 154 6.99 20.47 12.07
N GLY A 155 7.11 19.82 13.23
CA GLY A 155 6.07 19.79 14.25
C GLY A 155 6.30 20.90 15.27
N PHE A 156 5.23 21.55 15.72
CA PHE A 156 5.30 22.55 16.79
C PHE A 156 4.36 22.18 17.95
N ASN A 157 4.70 22.65 19.14
CA ASN A 157 3.90 22.44 20.35
C ASN A 157 2.77 23.46 20.40
N LEU A 158 1.55 23.03 20.72
CA LEU A 158 0.47 23.98 20.99
C LEU A 158 0.74 24.73 22.30
N PRO A 159 0.37 26.03 22.36
CA PRO A 159 0.44 26.77 23.61
C PRO A 159 -0.45 26.10 24.66
N GLY A 160 0.05 26.01 25.89
CA GLY A 160 -0.61 25.30 27.00
C GLY A 160 -0.29 23.80 27.12
N ASN A 161 0.69 23.27 26.37
CA ASN A 161 1.10 21.85 26.43
C ASN A 161 -0.07 20.87 26.21
N VAL A 162 -0.98 21.21 25.30
CA VAL A 162 -2.14 20.38 24.98
C VAL A 162 -1.86 19.34 23.88
N GLY A 163 -0.65 19.35 23.30
CA GLY A 163 -0.16 18.36 22.34
C GLY A 163 0.64 18.97 21.20
N CYS A 164 1.06 18.14 20.26
CA CYS A 164 1.77 18.58 19.05
C CYS A 164 0.81 18.78 17.88
N MET A 165 1.14 19.73 16.99
CA MET A 165 0.44 19.94 15.72
C MET A 165 1.42 19.99 14.56
N PHE A 166 0.91 19.60 13.39
CA PHE A 166 1.65 19.64 12.14
C PHE A 166 1.90 21.09 11.73
N GLY A 167 3.15 21.39 11.39
CA GLY A 167 3.56 22.65 10.79
C GLY A 167 2.84 22.95 9.48
N PRO A 168 2.95 24.20 9.00
CA PRO A 168 2.47 24.54 7.66
C PRO A 168 3.14 23.62 6.63
N SER A 169 2.31 22.87 5.91
CA SER A 169 2.77 21.99 4.84
C SER A 169 3.03 22.77 3.55
N SER A 170 3.92 22.23 2.73
CA SER A 170 4.11 22.71 1.37
C SER A 170 2.82 22.59 0.57
N PRO A 171 2.52 23.55 -0.34
CA PRO A 171 1.36 23.44 -1.22
C PRO A 171 1.43 22.24 -2.18
N TYR A 172 2.56 21.53 -2.23
CA TYR A 172 2.82 20.39 -3.10
C TYR A 172 2.60 19.03 -2.43
N ILE A 173 2.19 18.96 -1.15
CA ILE A 173 2.00 17.69 -0.44
C ILE A 173 0.98 16.75 -1.13
N TYR A 174 -0.03 17.31 -1.80
CA TYR A 174 -1.00 16.52 -2.56
C TYR A 174 -0.37 15.69 -3.69
N LEU A 175 0.82 16.08 -4.19
CA LEU A 175 1.54 15.34 -5.23
C LEU A 175 1.99 13.97 -4.73
N VAL A 176 2.33 13.83 -3.45
CA VAL A 176 2.70 12.54 -2.84
C VAL A 176 1.55 11.55 -3.02
N PHE A 177 0.36 11.93 -2.56
CA PHE A 177 -0.84 11.09 -2.65
C PHE A 177 -1.28 10.88 -4.10
N LEU A 178 -1.12 11.87 -4.97
CA LEU A 178 -1.41 11.72 -6.39
C LEU A 178 -0.52 10.68 -7.06
N PHE A 179 0.80 10.73 -6.84
CA PHE A 179 1.73 9.77 -7.43
C PHE A 179 1.53 8.36 -6.85
N GLN A 180 1.22 8.25 -5.55
CA GLN A 180 0.84 6.98 -4.92
C GLN A 180 -0.42 6.39 -5.56
N ALA A 181 -1.45 7.20 -5.75
CA ALA A 181 -2.70 6.77 -6.38
C ALA A 181 -2.49 6.33 -7.83
N LEU A 182 -1.74 7.11 -8.60
CA LEU A 182 -1.39 6.76 -9.97
C LEU A 182 -0.63 5.43 -10.04
N PHE A 183 0.32 5.19 -9.13
CA PHE A 183 1.10 3.95 -9.10
C PHE A 183 0.19 2.74 -8.82
N ASP A 184 -0.68 2.85 -7.81
CA ASP A 184 -1.62 1.80 -7.46
C ASP A 184 -2.63 1.52 -8.58
N CYS A 185 -3.12 2.57 -9.24
CA CYS A 185 -4.02 2.48 -10.40
C CYS A 185 -3.33 1.79 -11.58
N LEU A 186 -2.09 2.15 -11.89
CA LEU A 186 -1.32 1.51 -12.96
C LEU A 186 -1.09 0.02 -12.67
N CYS A 187 -0.68 -0.31 -11.43
CA CYS A 187 -0.52 -1.71 -11.02
C CYS A 187 -1.83 -2.49 -11.16
N PHE A 188 -2.95 -1.87 -10.76
CA PHE A 188 -4.29 -2.46 -10.87
C PHE A 188 -4.69 -2.71 -12.33
N ILE A 189 -4.55 -1.70 -13.19
CA ILE A 189 -4.89 -1.77 -14.62
C ILE A 189 -4.05 -2.87 -15.29
N LEU A 190 -2.75 -2.94 -15.00
CA LEU A 190 -1.87 -3.98 -15.55
C LEU A 190 -2.29 -5.38 -15.08
N CYS A 191 -2.60 -5.54 -13.80
CA CYS A 191 -3.08 -6.83 -13.28
C CYS A 191 -4.41 -7.24 -13.95
N MET A 192 -5.34 -6.30 -14.11
CA MET A 192 -6.63 -6.54 -14.74
C MET A 192 -6.51 -6.85 -16.22
N TYR A 193 -5.69 -6.10 -16.96
CA TYR A 193 -5.45 -6.33 -18.37
C TYR A 193 -4.88 -7.73 -18.62
N LYS A 194 -3.90 -8.14 -17.82
CA LYS A 194 -3.33 -9.49 -17.92
C LYS A 194 -4.37 -10.55 -17.62
N LEU A 195 -5.18 -10.35 -16.57
CA LEU A 195 -6.24 -11.29 -16.19
C LEU A 195 -7.29 -11.44 -17.29
N PHE A 196 -7.70 -10.32 -17.91
CA PHE A 196 -8.64 -10.31 -19.02
C PHE A 196 -8.11 -11.06 -20.24
N ARG A 197 -6.84 -10.84 -20.61
CA ARG A 197 -6.20 -11.51 -21.75
C ARG A 197 -6.07 -13.02 -21.55
N VAL A 198 -5.76 -13.47 -20.33
CA VAL A 198 -5.75 -14.91 -19.99
C VAL A 198 -7.18 -15.48 -20.03
N GLY A 199 -8.17 -14.68 -19.65
CA GLY A 199 -9.58 -15.06 -19.69
C GLY A 199 -10.12 -15.38 -21.08
N GLN A 200 -9.68 -14.65 -22.11
CA GLN A 200 -10.09 -14.87 -23.50
C GLN A 200 -9.69 -16.26 -24.04
N GLY A 201 -8.69 -16.92 -23.44
CA GLY A 201 -8.27 -18.29 -23.78
C GLY A 201 -9.11 -19.41 -23.15
N GLY A 202 -10.30 -19.13 -22.60
CA GLY A 202 -11.19 -20.14 -22.00
C GLY A 202 -10.84 -20.59 -20.58
N GLY A 203 -9.72 -20.14 -20.01
CA GLY A 203 -9.27 -20.46 -18.65
C GLY A 203 -9.79 -19.53 -17.53
N PHE A 204 -10.72 -18.62 -17.84
CA PHE A 204 -11.09 -17.50 -16.96
C PHE A 204 -11.60 -17.93 -15.58
N MET A 205 -12.42 -18.98 -15.49
CA MET A 205 -13.17 -19.28 -14.27
C MET A 205 -12.29 -19.73 -13.09
N ARG A 206 -11.15 -20.37 -13.34
CA ARG A 206 -10.33 -20.93 -12.25
C ARG A 206 -9.24 -19.99 -11.77
N ILE A 207 -8.55 -19.30 -12.69
CA ILE A 207 -7.49 -18.34 -12.35
C ILE A 207 -8.08 -16.97 -11.96
N GLY A 208 -9.16 -16.55 -12.62
CA GLY A 208 -9.86 -15.31 -12.28
C GLY A 208 -10.46 -15.34 -10.89
N LYS A 209 -11.08 -16.44 -10.47
CA LYS A 209 -11.68 -16.54 -9.13
C LYS A 209 -10.65 -16.41 -8.01
N GLU A 210 -9.49 -17.04 -8.16
CA GLU A 210 -8.41 -16.95 -7.16
C GLU A 210 -7.75 -15.57 -7.15
N MET A 211 -7.55 -14.92 -8.30
CA MET A 211 -7.02 -13.55 -8.34
C MET A 211 -8.02 -12.50 -7.84
N VAL A 212 -9.30 -12.63 -8.19
CA VAL A 212 -10.36 -11.70 -7.76
C VAL A 212 -10.59 -11.79 -6.26
N ASN A 213 -10.72 -13.00 -5.71
CA ASN A 213 -10.83 -13.21 -4.26
C ASN A 213 -9.51 -12.89 -3.53
N GLY A 214 -8.38 -13.06 -4.20
CA GLY A 214 -7.05 -12.90 -3.61
C GLY A 214 -6.63 -11.45 -3.42
N GLY A 215 -7.12 -10.52 -4.24
CA GLY A 215 -6.66 -9.13 -4.15
C GLY A 215 -7.52 -8.03 -4.75
N LEU A 216 -8.39 -8.32 -5.71
CA LEU A 216 -9.12 -7.26 -6.43
C LEU A 216 -10.06 -6.47 -5.52
N VAL A 217 -10.78 -7.16 -4.64
CA VAL A 217 -11.76 -6.55 -3.74
C VAL A 217 -11.13 -5.51 -2.82
N TYR A 218 -9.84 -5.67 -2.49
CA TYR A 218 -9.12 -4.74 -1.62
C TYR A 218 -8.70 -3.44 -2.33
N TYR A 219 -8.59 -3.45 -3.66
CA TYR A 219 -8.23 -2.23 -4.41
C TYR A 219 -9.33 -1.17 -4.39
N ILE A 220 -10.61 -1.56 -4.34
CA ILE A 220 -11.72 -0.59 -4.39
C ILE A 220 -11.67 0.36 -3.18
N PRO A 221 -11.62 -0.11 -1.92
CA PRO A 221 -11.44 0.77 -0.77
C PRO A 221 -10.19 1.64 -0.85
N ASN A 222 -9.07 1.11 -1.36
CA ASN A 222 -7.82 1.85 -1.49
C ASN A 222 -7.92 2.99 -2.51
N VAL A 223 -8.57 2.78 -3.65
CA VAL A 223 -8.80 3.85 -4.63
C VAL A 223 -9.74 4.91 -4.05
N VAL A 224 -10.81 4.50 -3.38
CA VAL A 224 -11.77 5.43 -2.77
C VAL A 224 -11.11 6.30 -1.69
N ILE A 225 -10.32 5.71 -0.79
CA ILE A 225 -9.64 6.45 0.26
C ILE A 225 -8.60 7.41 -0.33
N GLN A 226 -7.85 7.00 -1.36
CA GLN A 226 -6.84 7.86 -1.98
C GLN A 226 -7.46 9.04 -2.74
N ILE A 227 -8.57 8.83 -3.45
CA ILE A 227 -9.32 9.93 -4.08
C ILE A 227 -9.82 10.91 -3.01
N ALA A 228 -10.38 10.39 -1.90
CA ALA A 228 -10.80 11.23 -0.79
C ALA A 228 -9.64 12.02 -0.18
N THR A 229 -8.46 11.40 0.00
CA THR A 229 -7.25 12.07 0.48
C THR A 229 -6.80 13.19 -0.46
N ILE A 230 -6.82 12.97 -1.77
CA ILE A 230 -6.46 14.00 -2.76
C ILE A 230 -7.44 15.18 -2.68
N ILE A 231 -8.75 14.92 -2.59
CA ILE A 231 -9.77 15.98 -2.49
C ILE A 231 -9.58 16.79 -1.21
N LEU A 232 -9.42 16.13 -0.05
CA LEU A 232 -9.22 16.85 1.22
C LEU A 232 -7.90 17.62 1.26
N THR A 233 -6.83 17.09 0.67
CA THR A 233 -5.53 17.78 0.64
C THR A 233 -5.48 18.97 -0.31
N GLN A 234 -6.37 19.04 -1.31
CA GLN A 234 -6.48 20.22 -2.18
C GLN A 234 -7.25 21.38 -1.54
N GLN A 235 -8.11 21.11 -0.55
CA GLN A 235 -8.90 22.14 0.10
C GLN A 235 -8.03 22.94 1.10
N LYS A 236 -7.36 23.99 0.60
CA LYS A 236 -6.53 24.88 1.40
C LYS A 236 -7.34 25.50 2.56
N GLY A 237 -6.78 25.42 3.75
CA GLY A 237 -7.34 26.06 4.95
C GLY A 237 -8.37 25.22 5.69
N ILE A 238 -8.62 23.97 5.28
CA ILE A 238 -9.43 23.04 6.05
C ILE A 238 -8.52 22.28 7.02
N GLU A 239 -8.86 22.35 8.30
CA GLU A 239 -8.25 21.62 9.42
C GLU A 239 -8.16 20.09 9.19
N ASP A 240 -8.88 19.58 8.20
CA ASP A 240 -9.07 18.16 7.92
C ASP A 240 -8.02 17.57 6.94
N GLN A 241 -7.04 18.37 6.48
CA GLN A 241 -6.02 17.95 5.51
C GLN A 241 -5.17 16.74 5.98
N PHE A 242 -4.95 16.59 7.29
CA PHE A 242 -4.10 15.54 7.86
C PHE A 242 -4.88 14.34 8.39
N ILE A 243 -6.20 14.30 8.21
CA ILE A 243 -7.03 13.23 8.76
C ILE A 243 -6.87 11.95 7.95
N LEU A 244 -7.01 12.01 6.62
CA LEU A 244 -7.04 10.82 5.77
C LEU A 244 -5.69 10.14 5.45
N PRO A 245 -4.53 10.83 5.40
CA PRO A 245 -3.26 10.18 5.02
C PRO A 245 -2.92 8.91 5.81
N PRO A 246 -2.99 8.89 7.16
CA PRO A 246 -2.71 7.67 7.93
C PRO A 246 -3.63 6.51 7.57
N ALA A 247 -4.91 6.78 7.23
CA ALA A 247 -5.83 5.74 6.79
C ALA A 247 -5.44 5.19 5.42
N ALA A 248 -5.07 6.05 4.49
CA ALA A 248 -4.64 5.63 3.15
C ALA A 248 -3.41 4.72 3.24
N ASP A 249 -2.41 5.08 4.04
CA ASP A 249 -1.18 4.27 4.20
C ASP A 249 -1.44 2.96 4.95
N GLY A 250 -2.26 3.00 6.01
CA GLY A 250 -2.67 1.79 6.72
C GLY A 250 -3.41 0.81 5.80
N ILE A 251 -4.33 1.30 4.97
CA ILE A 251 -5.07 0.48 4.00
C ILE A 251 -4.13 -0.04 2.90
N ALA A 252 -3.28 0.80 2.33
CA ALA A 252 -2.35 0.41 1.27
C ALA A 252 -1.35 -0.66 1.76
N SER A 253 -0.79 -0.48 2.96
CA SER A 253 0.07 -1.48 3.62
C SER A 253 -0.69 -2.79 3.86
N ALA A 254 -1.85 -2.74 4.51
CA ALA A 254 -2.63 -3.96 4.81
C ALA A 254 -3.02 -4.72 3.54
N GLN A 255 -3.40 -3.99 2.48
CA GLN A 255 -3.66 -4.55 1.16
C GLN A 255 -2.41 -5.22 0.58
N ALA A 256 -1.27 -4.53 0.53
CA ALA A 256 -0.04 -5.05 -0.02
C ALA A 256 0.38 -6.37 0.67
N LEU A 257 0.25 -6.43 2.00
CA LEU A 257 0.58 -7.60 2.82
C LEU A 257 -0.37 -8.78 2.58
N ARG A 258 -1.69 -8.58 2.66
CA ARG A 258 -2.72 -9.63 2.46
C ARG A 258 -2.63 -10.26 1.07
N ILE A 259 -2.66 -9.37 0.09
CA ILE A 259 -1.92 -9.43 -1.15
C ILE A 259 -0.91 -10.58 -1.34
N THR A 260 0.28 -10.29 -0.83
CA THR A 260 1.50 -11.07 -1.00
C THR A 260 1.39 -12.42 -0.31
N ARG A 261 0.73 -12.45 0.84
CA ARG A 261 0.45 -13.67 1.59
C ARG A 261 -0.47 -14.63 0.81
N ASN A 262 -1.55 -14.11 0.23
CA ASN A 262 -2.51 -14.92 -0.54
C ASN A 262 -1.86 -15.54 -1.78
N LEU A 263 -0.99 -14.79 -2.47
CA LEU A 263 -0.24 -15.31 -3.61
C LEU A 263 0.73 -16.42 -3.20
N TRP A 264 1.44 -16.25 -2.10
CA TRP A 264 2.35 -17.28 -1.60
C TRP A 264 1.61 -18.57 -1.25
N TRP A 265 0.48 -18.46 -0.54
CA TRP A 265 -0.34 -19.62 -0.19
C TRP A 265 -0.87 -20.36 -1.43
N SER A 266 -1.28 -19.60 -2.45
CA SER A 266 -1.74 -20.15 -3.72
C SER A 266 -0.62 -20.89 -4.46
N GLY A 267 0.59 -20.33 -4.46
CA GLY A 267 1.78 -20.98 -5.02
C GLY A 267 2.13 -22.29 -4.31
N GLN A 268 2.04 -22.33 -2.98
CA GLN A 268 2.26 -23.56 -2.21
C GLN A 268 1.25 -24.65 -2.56
N LYS A 269 -0.06 -24.32 -2.56
CA LYS A 269 -1.12 -25.28 -2.94
C LYS A 269 -0.89 -25.90 -4.32
N GLN A 270 -0.40 -25.11 -5.26
CA GLN A 270 -0.13 -25.60 -6.62
C GLN A 270 1.07 -26.54 -6.66
N LYS A 271 2.12 -26.26 -5.86
CA LYS A 271 3.27 -27.14 -5.70
C LYS A 271 2.87 -28.49 -5.08
N TYR A 272 2.08 -28.48 -4.00
CA TYR A 272 1.59 -29.72 -3.38
C TYR A 272 0.74 -30.57 -4.33
N ARG A 273 -0.11 -29.95 -5.17
CA ARG A 273 -0.90 -30.69 -6.18
C ARG A 273 -0.05 -31.36 -7.26
N LEU A 274 1.09 -30.78 -7.60
CA LEU A 274 2.03 -31.36 -8.58
C LEU A 274 2.88 -32.48 -7.97
N GLU A 275 3.16 -32.39 -6.67
CA GLU A 275 3.98 -33.36 -5.94
C GLU A 275 3.19 -34.55 -5.38
N ASP A 276 1.85 -34.59 -5.49
CA ASP A 276 1.00 -35.71 -5.07
C ASP A 276 0.86 -36.75 -6.21
N PRO A 277 1.70 -37.81 -6.26
CA PRO A 277 1.66 -38.82 -7.33
C PRO A 277 0.36 -39.64 -7.35
N MET A 278 -0.42 -39.64 -6.25
CA MET A 278 -1.68 -40.38 -6.15
C MET A 278 -2.89 -39.67 -6.81
N SER A 279 -2.78 -38.41 -7.24
CA SER A 279 -3.88 -37.73 -7.94
C SER A 279 -3.87 -37.92 -9.47
N LEU A 280 -2.72 -38.33 -10.04
CA LEU A 280 -2.55 -38.55 -11.47
C LEU A 280 -3.07 -39.92 -11.94
N THR A 281 -3.28 -40.88 -11.04
CA THR A 281 -3.84 -42.20 -11.36
C THR A 281 -5.35 -42.20 -11.54
N ALA A 282 -6.08 -41.14 -11.17
CA ALA A 282 -7.54 -41.11 -11.26
C ALA A 282 -8.09 -40.66 -12.64
N ILE A 283 -7.24 -40.17 -13.56
CA ILE A 283 -7.67 -39.74 -14.91
C ILE A 283 -7.44 -40.86 -15.96
N GLY A 284 -6.75 -41.94 -15.60
CA GLY A 284 -6.44 -43.06 -16.51
C GLY A 284 -7.45 -44.21 -16.54
N SER A 285 -8.52 -44.20 -15.74
CA SER A 285 -9.49 -45.32 -15.68
C SER A 285 -10.89 -44.87 -16.08
N LYS A 286 -11.03 -44.54 -17.37
CA LYS A 286 -12.33 -44.62 -18.07
C LYS A 286 -12.10 -45.24 -19.45
N GLU A 287 -11.46 -46.40 -19.44
CA GLU A 287 -11.43 -47.33 -20.56
C GLU A 287 -12.70 -48.18 -20.44
N GLY A 288 -13.72 -47.79 -21.20
CA GLY A 288 -15.03 -48.42 -21.24
C GLY A 288 -15.60 -48.31 -22.65
N SER A 289 -15.04 -49.13 -23.55
CA SER A 289 -15.66 -49.76 -24.73
C SER A 289 -16.90 -49.09 -25.36
N PHE A 290 -16.71 -48.54 -26.56
CA PHE A 290 -17.70 -48.58 -27.64
C PHE A 290 -16.98 -48.86 -28.97
N PRO A 291 -17.38 -49.89 -29.74
CA PRO A 291 -16.72 -50.23 -30.99
C PRO A 291 -17.33 -49.47 -32.17
N GLY A 292 -16.47 -49.04 -33.08
CA GLY A 292 -16.78 -48.89 -34.49
C GLY A 292 -17.14 -47.48 -34.95
N GLU A 293 -16.14 -46.69 -35.33
CA GLU A 293 -16.27 -45.86 -36.54
C GLU A 293 -14.89 -45.60 -37.15
N ASP A 294 -14.65 -46.26 -38.29
CA ASP A 294 -13.53 -45.97 -39.18
C ASP A 294 -13.63 -44.55 -39.71
N ARG A 295 -12.74 -43.66 -39.24
CA ARG A 295 -12.37 -42.46 -39.98
C ARG A 295 -10.87 -42.25 -39.95
N LYS A 296 -10.26 -42.46 -41.12
CA LYS A 296 -8.99 -41.88 -41.53
C LYS A 296 -9.01 -40.38 -41.22
N VAL A 297 -8.16 -39.93 -40.30
CA VAL A 297 -7.77 -38.53 -40.19
C VAL A 297 -6.26 -38.49 -40.27
N GLU A 298 -5.82 -37.82 -41.32
CA GLU A 298 -4.45 -37.56 -41.71
C GLU A 298 -3.70 -36.75 -40.65
N ASP A 299 -2.50 -37.24 -40.37
CA ASP A 299 -1.24 -36.50 -40.21
C ASP A 299 -1.32 -35.00 -39.84
N TYR A 300 -1.32 -34.72 -38.53
CA TYR A 300 -0.82 -33.46 -37.97
C TYR A 300 0.21 -33.75 -36.88
N ARG A 301 1.29 -34.45 -37.25
CA ARG A 301 2.45 -34.70 -36.39
C ARG A 301 3.65 -33.88 -36.85
N ALA A 302 3.57 -32.55 -36.78
CA ALA A 302 4.74 -31.68 -36.94
C ALA A 302 4.50 -30.24 -36.47
N PHE A 303 4.23 -29.96 -35.18
CA PHE A 303 4.51 -28.61 -34.63
C PHE A 303 4.59 -28.47 -33.09
N MET A 304 4.85 -29.54 -32.33
CA MET A 304 5.00 -29.45 -30.86
C MET A 304 6.24 -30.21 -30.38
N SER A 305 7.39 -29.94 -30.98
CA SER A 305 8.69 -30.32 -30.46
C SER A 305 9.56 -29.08 -30.37
N GLY A 306 9.50 -28.40 -29.21
CA GLY A 306 10.41 -27.28 -28.98
C GLY A 306 9.98 -26.28 -27.91
N HIS A 307 9.56 -26.71 -26.72
CA HIS A 307 9.63 -25.83 -25.54
C HIS A 307 9.60 -26.59 -24.20
N ASN A 308 10.51 -27.54 -24.02
CA ASN A 308 10.85 -28.09 -22.69
C ASN A 308 12.01 -27.30 -22.05
N ASN A 309 11.87 -25.98 -21.98
CA ASN A 309 12.62 -25.17 -21.02
C ASN A 309 11.64 -24.73 -19.94
N LEU A 310 11.22 -25.70 -19.12
CA LEU A 310 10.59 -25.42 -17.85
C LEU A 310 11.65 -24.76 -16.98
N CYS A 311 11.70 -23.44 -17.09
CA CYS A 311 12.62 -22.59 -16.36
C CYS A 311 12.46 -22.89 -14.87
N ARG A 312 13.52 -23.46 -14.29
CA ARG A 312 13.74 -23.54 -12.85
C ARG A 312 13.58 -22.12 -12.32
N VAL A 313 12.43 -21.84 -11.71
CA VAL A 313 12.14 -20.56 -11.05
C VAL A 313 12.95 -20.54 -9.76
N GLU A 314 14.24 -20.23 -9.87
CA GLU A 314 14.98 -19.63 -8.76
C GLU A 314 14.46 -18.20 -8.63
N ILE A 315 13.53 -18.03 -7.70
CA ILE A 315 13.18 -16.71 -7.17
C ILE A 315 14.41 -16.27 -6.35
N ALA A 316 15.37 -15.65 -7.03
CA ALA A 316 16.34 -14.76 -6.41
C ALA A 316 15.62 -13.46 -6.05
#